data_AF-A0A515KKM5-F1
#
_entry.id   AF-A0A515KKM5-F1
#
_cell.length_a   1.000
_cell.length_b   1.000
_cell.length_c   1.000
_cell.angle_alpha   90.00
_cell.angle_beta   90.00
_cell.angle_gamma   90.00
#
_symmetry.space_group_name_H-M   'P 1'
#
loop_
_entity.id
_entity.type
_entity.pdbx_description
1 polymer ?
#
loop_
_entity_poly.entity_id
_entity_poly.type
_entity_poly.pdbx_seq_one_letter_code
_entity_poly.pdbx_strand_id
1 'polypeptide(L)'
;MAANSKAGHKLCPSARCAPGSLLLGVVQSTGTVDFLAAPLAVTERFSELAHQGRMPEARFRFSAPCLRSACTKWQGGCGVAERASALALQHDLQADPGNIPDCAIRTRCQWHAEHGAEICVACRWVITERATTADG
;
A
#
# COMPACT_ATOMS: atom_id res chain seq x y z
N MET A 1 20.33 -7.39 -14.09
CA MET A 1 19.96 -6.07 -14.67
C MET A 1 19.36 -5.22 -13.57
N ALA A 2 20.12 -4.25 -13.06
CA ALA A 2 19.66 -3.34 -12.00
C ALA A 2 18.79 -2.24 -12.62
N ALA A 3 17.53 -2.11 -12.17
CA ALA A 3 16.65 -1.05 -12.62
C ALA A 3 17.15 0.30 -12.07
N ASN A 4 17.54 1.14 -13.02
CA ASN A 4 18.21 2.43 -12.83
C ASN A 4 17.25 3.48 -12.23
N SER A 5 17.63 4.04 -11.09
CA SER A 5 16.90 5.08 -10.35
C SER A 5 17.09 6.45 -11.00
N LYS A 6 16.19 6.84 -11.91
CA LYS A 6 16.11 8.22 -12.45
C LYS A 6 14.98 8.96 -11.74
N ALA A 7 15.30 9.97 -10.91
CA ALA A 7 14.38 10.89 -10.23
C ALA A 7 12.93 10.35 -10.11
N GLY A 8 12.80 9.29 -9.31
CA GLY A 8 11.81 8.24 -9.56
C GLY A 8 10.38 8.67 -9.30
N HIS A 9 9.49 8.34 -10.24
CA HIS A 9 8.03 8.37 -10.05
C HIS A 9 7.65 7.97 -8.62
N LYS A 10 6.81 8.79 -7.99
CA LYS A 10 6.25 8.47 -6.67
C LYS A 10 5.52 7.13 -6.76
N LEU A 11 5.61 6.36 -5.69
CA LEU A 11 5.04 5.02 -5.58
C LEU A 11 3.66 5.09 -4.93
N CYS A 12 2.69 4.40 -5.52
CA CYS A 12 1.41 4.13 -4.88
C CYS A 12 1.61 2.99 -3.87
N PRO A 13 1.24 3.14 -2.58
CA PRO A 13 1.36 2.07 -1.60
C PRO A 13 0.19 1.07 -1.65
N SER A 14 -0.79 1.28 -2.54
CA SER A 14 -2.04 0.53 -2.64
C SER A 14 -2.23 -0.03 -4.05
N ALA A 15 -1.14 -0.53 -4.65
CA ALA A 15 -1.16 -1.08 -5.99
C ALA A 15 -1.79 -2.49 -6.03
N ARG A 16 -1.99 -2.99 -7.25
CA ARG A 16 -2.42 -4.38 -7.48
C ARG A 16 -1.23 -5.32 -7.61
N CYS A 17 -1.48 -6.60 -7.38
CA CYS A 17 -0.53 -7.68 -7.63
C CYS A 17 -0.32 -7.82 -9.14
N ALA A 18 0.87 -7.46 -9.60
CA ALA A 18 1.28 -7.59 -10.99
C ALA A 18 2.81 -7.73 -11.03
N PRO A 19 3.36 -8.37 -12.08
CA PRO A 19 4.81 -8.41 -12.25
C PRO A 19 5.41 -7.00 -12.27
N GLY A 20 6.52 -6.82 -11.56
CA GLY A 20 7.17 -5.52 -11.39
C GLY A 20 6.59 -4.64 -10.26
N SER A 21 5.48 -5.04 -9.63
CA SER A 21 5.07 -4.48 -8.34
C SER A 21 6.04 -4.90 -7.23
N LEU A 22 5.99 -4.19 -6.12
CA LEU A 22 6.72 -4.49 -4.89
C LEU A 22 5.75 -4.99 -3.83
N LEU A 23 6.02 -6.17 -3.26
CA LEU A 23 5.37 -6.63 -2.05
C LEU A 23 5.92 -5.86 -0.85
N LEU A 24 5.07 -5.12 -0.16
CA LEU A 24 5.41 -4.30 0.99
C LEU A 24 5.09 -4.95 2.34
N GLY A 25 4.12 -5.84 2.39
CA GLY A 25 3.61 -6.34 3.65
C GLY A 25 2.57 -7.44 3.49
N VAL A 26 2.26 -8.09 4.60
CA VAL A 26 1.31 -9.19 4.71
C VAL A 26 0.12 -8.73 5.54
N VAL A 27 -1.08 -9.01 5.07
CA VAL A 27 -2.32 -8.75 5.80
C VAL A 27 -2.50 -9.86 6.83
N GLN A 28 -2.59 -9.46 8.10
CA GLN A 28 -2.81 -10.33 9.24
C GLN A 28 -4.29 -10.64 9.45
N SER A 29 -4.59 -11.71 10.18
CA SER A 29 -5.97 -12.08 10.54
C SER A 29 -6.69 -11.03 11.39
N THR A 30 -5.94 -10.17 12.08
CA THR A 30 -6.41 -9.01 12.85
C THR A 30 -6.90 -7.85 11.98
N GLY A 31 -6.74 -7.93 10.65
CA GLY A 31 -7.07 -6.83 9.74
C GLY A 31 -6.01 -5.73 9.67
N THR A 32 -4.80 -5.98 10.16
CA THR A 32 -3.65 -5.09 10.03
C THR A 32 -2.66 -5.57 8.97
N VAL A 33 -1.79 -4.69 8.50
CA VAL A 33 -0.67 -5.00 7.60
C VAL A 33 0.63 -4.99 8.38
N ASP A 34 1.34 -6.11 8.37
CA ASP A 34 2.73 -6.18 8.83
C ASP A 34 3.66 -5.87 7.65
N PHE A 35 4.44 -4.82 7.80
CA PHE A 35 5.36 -4.35 6.77
C PHE A 35 6.65 -5.18 6.78
N LEU A 36 7.14 -5.50 5.58
CA LEU A 36 8.44 -6.11 5.39
C LEU A 36 9.54 -5.07 5.58
N ALA A 37 10.63 -5.46 6.24
CA ALA A 37 11.83 -4.61 6.37
C ALA A 37 12.41 -4.22 5.00
N ALA A 38 12.32 -5.10 4.01
CA ALA A 38 12.69 -4.84 2.62
C ALA A 38 11.60 -5.33 1.67
N PRO A 39 11.24 -4.52 0.65
CA PRO A 39 10.21 -4.90 -0.31
C PRO A 39 10.72 -6.00 -1.24
N LEU A 40 9.85 -6.95 -1.59
CA LEU A 40 10.17 -8.02 -2.52
C LEU A 40 9.58 -7.73 -3.90
N ALA A 41 10.36 -7.94 -4.96
CA ALA A 41 9.85 -7.81 -6.32
C ALA A 41 8.83 -8.91 -6.61
N VAL A 42 7.66 -8.53 -7.11
CA VAL A 42 6.63 -9.45 -7.59
C VAL A 42 7.06 -9.95 -8.96
N THR A 43 7.31 -11.25 -9.06
CA THR A 43 7.59 -11.95 -10.32
C THR A 43 6.29 -12.45 -10.96
N GLU A 44 6.36 -12.84 -12.23
CA GLU A 44 5.31 -13.54 -12.96
C GLU A 44 4.81 -14.75 -12.16
N ARG A 45 5.73 -15.63 -11.75
CA ARG A 45 5.40 -16.81 -10.95
C ARG A 45 4.73 -16.45 -9.62
N PHE A 46 5.20 -15.41 -8.92
CA PHE A 46 4.54 -14.96 -7.69
C PHE A 46 3.12 -14.49 -7.99
N SER A 47 2.95 -13.65 -9.01
CA SER A 47 1.66 -13.10 -9.41
C SER A 47 0.68 -14.23 -9.73
N GLU A 48 1.08 -15.19 -10.57
CA GLU A 48 0.27 -16.37 -10.92
C GLU A 48 -0.17 -17.15 -9.67
N LEU A 49 0.78 -17.52 -8.80
CA LEU A 49 0.47 -18.26 -7.58
C LEU A 49 -0.42 -17.46 -6.62
N ALA A 50 -0.18 -16.16 -6.50
CA ALA A 50 -1.00 -15.30 -5.68
C ALA A 50 -2.45 -15.25 -6.20
N HIS A 51 -2.70 -15.31 -7.51
CA HIS A 51 -4.06 -15.27 -8.03
C HIS A 51 -4.83 -16.60 -7.95
N GLN A 52 -4.20 -17.72 -7.55
CA GLN A 52 -4.85 -19.04 -7.44
C GLN A 52 -5.78 -19.21 -6.22
N GLY A 53 -5.97 -18.18 -5.39
CA GLY A 53 -6.80 -18.24 -4.18
C GLY A 53 -7.58 -16.96 -3.92
N ARG A 54 -7.69 -16.56 -2.65
CA ARG A 54 -8.24 -15.23 -2.31
C ARG A 54 -7.45 -14.14 -3.01
N MET A 55 -8.13 -13.04 -3.36
CA MET A 55 -7.50 -11.89 -4.01
C MET A 55 -6.17 -11.52 -3.31
N PRO A 56 -5.06 -11.33 -4.05
CA PRO A 56 -3.76 -11.01 -3.46
C PRO A 56 -3.82 -9.80 -2.52
N GLU A 57 -4.61 -8.78 -2.87
CA GLU A 57 -4.77 -7.53 -2.11
C GLU A 57 -5.49 -7.69 -0.78
N ALA A 58 -6.17 -8.83 -0.57
CA ALA A 58 -6.75 -9.21 0.72
C ALA A 58 -5.75 -9.96 1.62
N ARG A 59 -4.56 -10.30 1.10
CA ARG A 59 -3.51 -11.05 1.80
C ARG A 59 -2.18 -10.29 1.85
N PHE A 60 -1.98 -9.34 0.96
CA PHE A 60 -0.71 -8.68 0.74
C PHE A 60 -0.92 -7.20 0.40
N ARG A 61 0.07 -6.39 0.81
CA ARG A 61 0.16 -4.97 0.46
C ARG A 61 1.17 -4.81 -0.66
N PHE A 62 0.77 -4.18 -1.77
CA PHE A 62 1.65 -3.96 -2.92
C PHE A 62 1.90 -2.49 -3.22
N SER A 63 3.03 -2.22 -3.88
CA SER A 63 3.37 -0.92 -4.41
C SER A 63 3.81 -0.96 -5.87
N ALA A 64 3.47 0.08 -6.61
CA ALA A 64 3.84 0.27 -8.01
C ALA A 64 3.92 1.78 -8.30
N PRO A 65 4.45 2.21 -9.46
CA PRO A 65 4.41 3.63 -9.85
C PRO A 65 2.99 4.21 -9.73
N CYS A 66 2.88 5.39 -9.12
CA CYS A 66 1.59 6.06 -8.96
C CYS A 66 1.11 6.64 -10.29
N LEU A 67 -0.09 6.25 -10.69
CA LEU A 67 -0.74 6.70 -11.93
C LEU A 67 -1.26 8.14 -11.87
N ARG A 68 -1.34 8.76 -10.68
CA ARG A 68 -1.85 10.12 -10.45
C ARG A 68 -3.16 10.36 -11.20
N SER A 69 -3.21 11.33 -12.12
CA SER A 69 -4.40 11.68 -12.91
C SER A 69 -4.97 10.55 -13.76
N ALA A 70 -4.19 9.50 -14.06
CA ALA A 70 -4.69 8.30 -14.74
C ALA A 70 -5.30 7.26 -13.78
N CYS A 71 -5.28 7.50 -12.46
CA CYS A 71 -5.95 6.67 -11.47
C CYS A 71 -7.41 7.11 -11.29
N THR A 72 -8.35 6.17 -11.29
CA THR A 72 -9.78 6.44 -11.07
C THR A 72 -10.11 7.02 -9.69
N LYS A 73 -9.19 6.91 -8.73
CA LYS A 73 -9.32 7.48 -7.39
C LYS A 73 -8.70 8.87 -7.26
N TRP A 74 -8.17 9.43 -8.35
CA TRP A 74 -7.51 10.73 -8.34
C TRP A 74 -8.49 11.85 -8.66
N GLN A 75 -8.58 12.83 -7.76
CA GLN A 75 -9.39 14.04 -7.92
C GLN A 75 -8.63 15.21 -7.28
N GLY A 76 -7.61 15.74 -7.97
CA GLY A 76 -6.69 16.75 -7.40
C GLY A 76 -5.66 16.19 -6.41
N GLY A 77 -5.86 14.97 -5.92
CA GLY A 77 -4.93 14.18 -5.09
C GLY A 77 -5.41 12.73 -4.98
N CYS A 78 -4.73 11.91 -4.19
CA CYS A 78 -5.16 10.53 -3.97
C CYS A 78 -6.36 10.45 -3.01
N GLY A 79 -7.56 10.22 -3.55
CA GLY A 79 -8.78 10.10 -2.73
C GLY A 79 -8.79 8.90 -1.75
N VAL A 80 -7.91 7.90 -1.94
CA VAL A 80 -7.73 6.84 -0.93
C VAL A 80 -6.92 7.35 0.26
N ALA A 81 -5.84 8.10 0.00
CA ALA A 81 -5.02 8.71 1.04
C ALA A 81 -5.85 9.70 1.85
N GLU A 82 -6.62 10.55 1.17
CA GLU A 82 -7.52 11.51 1.80
C GLU A 82 -8.52 10.83 2.76
N ARG A 83 -9.21 9.78 2.31
CA ARG A 83 -10.14 9.02 3.18
C ARG A 83 -9.43 8.36 4.36
N ALA A 84 -8.25 7.77 4.14
CA ALA A 84 -7.50 7.13 5.21
C ALA A 84 -6.97 8.14 6.24
N SER A 85 -6.54 9.33 5.80
CA SER A 85 -6.17 10.45 6.69
C SER A 85 -7.36 10.91 7.53
N ALA A 86 -8.54 11.06 6.92
CA ALA A 86 -9.74 11.46 7.64
C ALA A 86 -10.14 10.44 8.70
N LEU A 87 -10.06 9.13 8.38
CA LEU A 87 -10.34 8.05 9.33
C LEU A 87 -9.32 8.02 10.47
N ALA A 88 -8.03 8.25 10.18
CA ALA A 88 -7.00 8.33 11.22
C ALA A 88 -7.29 9.45 12.22
N LEU A 89 -7.70 10.62 11.73
CA LEU A 89 -8.09 11.74 12.58
C LEU A 89 -9.35 11.41 13.42
N GLN A 90 -10.37 10.79 12.81
CA GLN A 90 -11.59 10.38 13.53
C GLN A 90 -11.33 9.38 14.66
N HIS A 91 -10.30 8.55 14.51
CA HIS A 91 -9.89 7.55 15.49
C HIS A 91 -8.74 8.00 16.40
N ASP A 92 -8.39 9.29 16.37
CA ASP A 92 -7.31 9.89 17.17
C ASP A 92 -5.96 9.15 17.04
N LEU A 93 -5.66 8.66 15.83
CA LEU A 93 -4.39 8.00 15.54
C LEU A 93 -3.31 9.07 15.39
N GLN A 94 -2.40 9.13 16.36
CA GLN A 94 -1.31 10.11 16.40
C GLN A 94 -0.06 9.62 15.70
N ALA A 95 0.58 10.49 14.91
CA ALA A 95 1.84 10.26 14.20
C ALA A 95 3.08 10.25 15.12
N ASP A 96 3.07 9.41 16.15
CA ASP A 96 4.24 9.18 16.99
C ASP A 96 5.18 8.09 16.40
N PRO A 97 6.47 8.08 16.78
CA PRO A 97 7.43 7.08 16.28
C PRO A 97 7.07 5.63 16.61
N GLY A 98 6.29 5.38 17.66
CA GLY A 98 5.83 4.04 18.01
C GLY A 98 4.67 3.55 17.13
N ASN A 99 3.95 4.49 16.51
CA ASN A 99 2.76 4.22 15.72
C ASN A 99 3.02 4.24 14.20
N ILE A 100 4.06 4.88 13.72
CA ILE A 100 4.34 4.87 12.28
C ILE A 100 5.02 3.54 11.91
N PRO A 101 4.44 2.70 11.02
CA PRO A 101 5.07 1.45 10.62
C PRO A 101 6.35 1.73 9.84
N ASP A 102 7.39 0.92 10.01
CA ASP A 102 8.59 1.02 9.20
C ASP A 102 8.29 0.64 7.75
N CYS A 103 8.33 1.64 6.86
CA CYS A 103 7.83 1.52 5.50
C CYS A 103 8.95 1.84 4.52
N ALA A 104 9.44 0.80 3.84
CA ALA A 104 10.58 0.87 2.93
C ALA A 104 10.40 1.83 1.73
N ILE A 105 9.17 2.25 1.44
CA ILE A 105 8.89 3.20 0.35
C ILE A 105 8.59 4.62 0.82
N ARG A 106 8.63 4.93 2.13
CA ARG A 106 8.13 6.19 2.71
C ARG A 106 8.64 7.44 1.97
N THR A 107 9.94 7.51 1.69
CA THR A 107 10.59 8.64 0.99
C THR A 107 10.10 8.82 -0.47
N ARG A 108 9.58 7.75 -1.08
CA ARG A 108 9.07 7.70 -2.45
C ARG A 108 7.54 7.55 -2.52
N CYS A 109 6.86 7.42 -1.39
CA CYS A 109 5.42 7.17 -1.34
C CYS A 109 4.62 8.41 -1.74
N GLN A 110 3.62 8.24 -2.61
CA GLN A 110 2.72 9.33 -3.02
C GLN A 110 1.89 9.83 -1.84
N TRP A 111 1.35 8.93 -1.01
CA TRP A 111 0.50 9.32 0.13
C TRP A 111 1.29 10.17 1.13
N HIS A 112 2.49 9.72 1.50
CA HIS A 112 3.38 10.47 2.39
C HIS A 112 3.80 11.82 1.78
N ALA A 113 3.97 11.90 0.46
CA ALA A 113 4.27 13.17 -0.20
C ALA A 113 3.09 14.16 -0.19
N GLU A 114 1.84 13.68 -0.14
CA GLU A 114 0.63 14.52 -0.11
C GLU A 114 0.25 14.94 1.31
N HIS A 115 0.39 14.04 2.29
CA HIS A 115 -0.18 14.20 3.62
C HIS A 115 0.86 14.12 4.76
N GLY A 116 2.15 13.93 4.45
CA GLY A 116 3.20 13.82 5.46
C GLY A 116 3.13 12.55 6.30
N ALA A 117 3.64 12.61 7.53
CA ALA A 117 3.69 11.46 8.45
C ALA A 117 2.29 11.02 8.94
N GLU A 118 1.32 11.91 8.97
CA GLU A 118 -0.04 11.66 9.47
C GLU A 118 -0.76 10.53 8.72
N ILE A 119 -0.63 10.46 7.39
CA ILE A 119 -1.22 9.33 6.65
C ILE A 119 -0.51 8.00 6.94
N CYS A 120 0.74 8.04 7.42
CA CYS A 120 1.50 6.82 7.63
C CYS A 120 0.97 5.99 8.81
N VAL A 121 0.34 6.60 9.82
CA VAL A 121 -0.28 5.83 10.92
C VAL A 121 -1.50 5.05 10.47
N ALA A 122 -2.20 5.54 9.44
CA ALA A 122 -3.34 4.84 8.85
C ALA A 122 -2.90 3.63 8.02
N CYS A 123 -1.70 3.66 7.43
CA CYS A 123 -1.25 2.67 6.45
C CYS A 123 -1.36 1.22 6.92
N ARG A 124 -1.17 0.95 8.23
CA ARG A 124 -1.30 -0.41 8.78
C ARG A 124 -2.72 -0.96 8.71
N TRP A 125 -3.73 -0.09 8.62
CA TRP A 125 -5.15 -0.44 8.62
C TRP A 125 -5.74 -0.48 7.21
N VAL A 126 -4.98 -0.08 6.18
CA VAL A 126 -5.49 -0.03 4.81
C VAL A 126 -5.23 -1.34 4.08
N ILE A 127 -6.28 -2.16 3.99
CA ILE A 127 -6.33 -3.32 3.12
C ILE A 127 -6.92 -2.89 1.77
N THR A 128 -6.18 -3.12 0.67
CA THR A 128 -6.58 -2.63 -0.66
C THR A 128 -7.85 -3.31 -1.17
N GLU A 129 -8.06 -4.56 -0.78
CA GLU A 129 -9.27 -5.32 -1.11
C GLU A 129 -9.74 -6.13 0.09
N ARG A 130 -11.02 -6.03 0.44
CA ARG A 130 -11.54 -6.85 1.55
C ARG A 130 -11.68 -8.28 1.06
N ALA A 131 -11.33 -9.24 1.92
CA ALA A 131 -11.71 -10.62 1.67
C ALA A 131 -13.25 -10.67 1.59
N THR A 132 -13.79 -11.08 0.45
CA THR A 132 -15.19 -11.52 0.39
C THR A 132 -15.30 -12.72 1.31
N THR A 133 -16.10 -12.60 2.37
CA THR A 133 -16.61 -13.76 3.08
C THR A 133 -17.49 -14.50 2.08
N ALA A 134 -16.97 -15.60 1.53
CA ALA A 134 -17.83 -16.61 0.94
C ALA A 134 -18.54 -17.25 2.13
N ASP A 135 -19.66 -16.68 2.54
CA ASP A 135 -20.63 -17.38 3.36
C ASP A 135 -21.09 -18.59 2.54
N GLY A 136 -20.98 -19.77 3.15
CA GLY A 136 -21.27 -21.06 2.53
C GLY A 136 -22.76 -21.32 2.28
#